data_AF-A0A7L8A0Q4-F1
#
_entry.id   AF-A0A7L8A0Q4-F1
#
_cell.length_a   1.000
_cell.length_b   1.000
_cell.length_c   1.000
_cell.angle_alpha   90.00
_cell.angle_beta   90.00
_cell.angle_gamma   90.00
#
_symmetry.space_group_name_H-M   'P 1'
#
loop_
_entity.id
_entity.type
_entity.pdbx_description
1 polymer ?
#
loop_
_entity_poly.entity_id
_entity_poly.type
_entity_poly.pdbx_seq_one_letter_code
_entity_poly.pdbx_strand_id
1 'polypeptide(L)'
;MSASNKNINNIDWPQVAQYLDHIFLMSYDFLGGWENIVGHHANLFATNKTPNQISVDQQVNALLQRGVSHQQIIVGVPFYGRGWQQVEDFTPNTLEGLTSQSGLKKGSDLDDPGYFTYQDIAAQ
;
A
#
# COMPACT_ATOMS: atom_id res chain seq x y z
N MET A 1 7.46 -8.69 -2.06
CA MET A 1 8.20 -7.88 -1.06
C MET A 1 7.28 -6.80 -0.52
N SER A 2 7.18 -6.62 0.81
CA SER A 2 6.28 -5.61 1.41
C SER A 2 6.62 -4.21 0.90
N ALA A 3 5.59 -3.42 0.63
CA ALA A 3 5.58 -2.12 -0.05
C ALA A 3 6.20 -0.99 0.77
N SER A 4 7.36 -1.21 1.38
CA SER A 4 8.06 -0.17 2.12
C SER A 4 9.26 0.30 1.33
N ASN A 5 9.48 1.61 1.31
CA ASN A 5 10.69 2.22 0.76
C ASN A 5 11.96 1.65 1.41
N LYS A 6 11.87 1.23 2.68
CA LYS A 6 12.94 0.55 3.39
C LYS A 6 13.36 -0.75 2.68
N ASN A 7 12.41 -1.53 2.17
CA ASN A 7 12.71 -2.79 1.50
C ASN A 7 13.37 -2.57 0.14
N ILE A 8 12.90 -1.59 -0.64
CA ILE A 8 13.49 -1.24 -1.93
C ILE A 8 14.92 -0.71 -1.75
N ASN A 9 15.20 0.00 -0.66
CA ASN A 9 16.53 0.57 -0.40
C ASN A 9 17.56 -0.45 0.09
N ASN A 10 17.13 -1.59 0.62
CA ASN A 10 18.02 -2.57 1.26
C ASN A 10 18.45 -3.72 0.34
N ILE A 11 18.14 -3.65 -0.95
CA ILE A 11 18.51 -4.67 -1.94
C ILE A 11 19.49 -4.09 -2.94
N ASP A 12 20.53 -4.87 -3.25
CA ASP A 12 21.38 -4.65 -4.41
C ASP A 12 20.63 -5.07 -5.68
N TRP A 13 19.80 -4.18 -6.20
CA TRP A 13 18.99 -4.46 -7.39
C TRP A 13 19.80 -4.75 -8.65
N PRO A 14 20.92 -4.05 -8.94
CA PRO A 14 21.78 -4.44 -10.06
C PRO A 14 22.25 -5.89 -9.96
N GLN A 15 22.60 -6.37 -8.77
CA GLN A 15 22.99 -7.77 -8.58
C GLN A 15 21.81 -8.74 -8.65
N VAL A 16 20.66 -8.40 -8.07
CA VAL A 16 19.53 -9.33 -7.96
C VAL A 16 18.73 -9.40 -9.26
N ALA A 17 18.49 -8.27 -9.93
CA ALA A 17 17.60 -8.19 -11.08
C ALA A 17 18.08 -9.03 -12.27
N GLN A 18 19.39 -9.30 -12.41
CA GLN A 18 19.91 -10.16 -13.47
C GLN A 18 19.47 -11.63 -13.35
N TYR A 19 19.03 -12.05 -12.15
CA TYR A 19 18.59 -13.43 -11.86
C TYR A 19 17.07 -13.58 -11.81
N LEU A 20 16.31 -12.52 -12.08
CA LEU A 20 14.85 -12.52 -11.98
C LEU A 20 14.22 -12.22 -13.34
N ASP A 21 13.25 -13.05 -13.74
CA ASP A 21 12.41 -12.74 -14.90
C ASP A 21 11.44 -11.60 -14.56
N HIS A 22 10.85 -11.67 -13.36
CA HIS A 22 9.84 -10.75 -12.88
C HIS A 22 10.03 -10.42 -11.40
N ILE A 23 9.66 -9.20 -11.05
CA ILE A 23 9.59 -8.64 -9.70
C ILE A 23 8.14 -8.26 -9.46
N PHE A 24 7.46 -9.06 -8.63
CA PHE A 24 6.12 -8.75 -8.15
C PHE A 24 6.20 -7.69 -7.06
N LEU A 25 6.02 -6.43 -7.47
CA LEU A 25 5.95 -5.30 -6.57
C LEU A 25 4.61 -5.37 -5.82
N MET A 26 4.66 -5.62 -4.52
CA MET A 26 3.45 -5.65 -3.70
C MET A 26 3.04 -4.22 -3.40
N SER A 27 2.52 -3.50 -4.39
CA SER A 27 2.21 -2.06 -4.31
C SER A 27 0.88 -1.76 -3.61
N TYR A 28 0.75 -2.30 -2.40
CA TYR A 28 -0.42 -2.20 -1.53
C TYR A 28 0.02 -2.37 -0.07
N ASP A 29 -0.89 -2.20 0.88
CA ASP A 29 -0.56 -2.16 2.32
C ASP A 29 0.41 -1.04 2.69
N PHE A 30 0.28 0.11 2.00
CA PHE A 30 0.98 1.34 2.37
C PHE A 30 0.53 1.90 3.72
N LEU A 31 -0.76 1.75 4.01
CA LEU A 31 -1.40 2.17 5.25
C LEU A 31 -2.35 1.07 5.71
N GLY A 32 -2.55 0.93 7.02
CA GLY A 32 -3.48 -0.05 7.56
C GLY A 32 -3.75 0.11 9.04
N GLY A 33 -4.41 -0.88 9.63
CA GLY A 33 -4.87 -0.83 11.02
C GLY A 33 -3.77 -0.85 12.09
N TRP A 34 -2.51 -1.05 11.68
CA TRP A 34 -1.33 -0.98 12.54
C TRP A 34 -0.89 0.45 12.86
N GLU A 35 -1.45 1.45 12.17
CA GLU A 35 -1.22 2.86 12.44
C GLU A 35 -2.53 3.65 12.47
N ASN A 36 -2.49 4.81 13.13
CA ASN A 36 -3.67 5.66 13.33
C ASN A 36 -3.83 6.73 12.24
N ILE A 37 -3.22 6.50 11.06
CA ILE A 37 -3.30 7.38 9.90
C ILE A 37 -4.24 6.74 8.87
N VAL A 38 -5.25 7.49 8.45
CA VAL A 38 -6.24 7.06 7.46
C VAL A 38 -5.83 7.58 6.08
N GLY A 39 -5.95 6.71 5.07
CA GLY A 39 -5.65 7.05 3.69
C GLY A 39 -5.69 5.86 2.75
N HIS A 40 -5.11 6.03 1.57
CA HIS A 40 -5.05 4.96 0.58
C HIS A 40 -3.96 3.94 0.93
N HIS A 41 -4.33 2.66 1.05
CA HIS A 41 -3.34 1.59 1.20
C HIS A 41 -2.70 1.15 -0.13
N ALA A 42 -3.23 1.59 -1.28
CA ALA A 42 -2.82 1.16 -2.62
C ALA A 42 -3.00 2.26 -3.68
N ASN A 43 -2.65 3.51 -3.35
CA ASN A 43 -2.73 4.64 -4.28
C ASN A 43 -1.71 4.53 -5.43
N LEU A 44 -2.15 4.89 -6.64
CA LEU A 44 -1.28 5.00 -7.80
C LEU A 44 -0.27 6.15 -7.66
N PHE A 45 -0.74 7.32 -7.22
CA PHE A 45 0.05 8.52 -7.02
C PHE A 45 -0.08 9.03 -5.58
N ALA A 46 0.98 9.67 -5.07
CA ALA A 46 0.94 10.37 -3.80
C ALA A 46 0.31 11.76 -3.95
N THR A 47 -0.31 12.24 -2.88
CA THR A 47 -0.73 13.62 -2.70
C THR A 47 0.16 14.28 -1.64
N ASN A 48 -0.02 15.59 -1.45
CA ASN A 48 0.57 16.33 -0.34
C ASN A 48 0.16 15.82 1.06
N LYS A 49 -0.89 15.00 1.17
CA LYS A 49 -1.32 14.38 2.43
C LYS A 49 -0.86 12.94 2.60
N THR A 50 -0.34 12.30 1.55
CA THR A 50 0.14 10.92 1.61
C THR A 50 1.42 10.82 2.45
N PRO A 51 1.43 10.00 3.53
CA PRO A 51 2.61 9.83 4.38
C PRO A 51 3.82 9.37 3.58
N ASN A 52 4.97 10.02 3.80
CA ASN A 52 6.24 9.70 3.11
C ASN A 52 6.17 9.70 1.57
N GLN A 53 5.13 10.29 0.97
CA GLN A 53 4.86 10.27 -0.47
C GLN A 53 4.82 8.84 -1.06
N ILE A 54 4.44 7.85 -0.24
CA ILE A 54 4.42 6.45 -0.67
C ILE A 54 3.30 6.22 -1.68
N SER A 55 3.62 5.57 -2.79
CA SER A 55 2.67 5.28 -3.87
C SER A 55 3.23 4.21 -4.81
N VAL A 56 2.38 3.66 -5.69
CA VAL A 56 2.82 2.77 -6.78
C VAL A 56 3.86 3.47 -7.65
N ASP A 57 3.58 4.71 -8.09
CA ASP A 57 4.48 5.50 -8.94
C ASP A 57 5.86 5.69 -8.28
N GLN A 58 5.88 6.11 -7.02
CA GLN A 58 7.13 6.34 -6.31
C GLN A 58 7.97 5.06 -6.17
N GLN A 59 7.35 3.92 -5.90
CA GLN A 59 8.06 2.65 -5.80
C GLN A 59 8.57 2.14 -7.15
N VAL A 60 7.77 2.25 -8.22
CA VAL A 60 8.20 1.87 -9.57
C VAL A 60 9.40 2.74 -9.97
N ASN A 61 9.31 4.05 -9.79
CA ASN A 61 10.41 4.98 -10.08
C ASN A 61 11.65 4.67 -9.24
N ALA A 62 11.50 4.25 -7.98
CA ALA A 62 12.63 3.85 -7.15
C ALA A 62 13.35 2.59 -7.69
N LEU A 63 12.63 1.61 -8.23
CA LEU A 63 13.22 0.42 -8.87
C LEU A 63 13.93 0.78 -10.18
N LEU A 64 13.28 1.59 -11.02
CA LEU A 64 13.86 2.05 -12.29
C LEU A 64 15.16 2.81 -12.07
N GLN A 65 15.20 3.71 -11.08
CA GLN A 65 16.42 4.45 -10.70
C GLN A 65 17.56 3.54 -10.21
N ARG A 66 17.25 2.30 -9.81
CA ARG A 66 18.22 1.29 -9.34
C ARG A 66 18.58 0.27 -10.42
N GLY A 67 18.20 0.53 -11.68
CA GLY A 67 18.60 -0.26 -12.83
C GLY A 67 17.72 -1.50 -13.09
N VAL A 68 16.60 -1.65 -12.39
CA VAL A 68 15.61 -2.68 -12.72
C VAL A 68 14.95 -2.33 -14.05
N SER A 69 14.91 -3.27 -15.00
CA SER A 69 14.21 -3.05 -16.27
C SER A 69 12.70 -2.93 -16.04
N HIS A 70 12.06 -1.97 -16.70
CA HIS A 70 10.61 -1.78 -16.62
C HIS A 70 9.81 -3.05 -17.00
N GLN A 71 10.38 -3.91 -17.87
CA GLN A 71 9.76 -5.17 -18.30
C GLN A 71 9.72 -6.22 -17.19
N GLN A 72 10.60 -6.09 -16.18
CA GLN A 72 10.65 -6.99 -15.05
C GLN A 72 9.67 -6.58 -13.94
N ILE A 73 9.14 -5.36 -13.93
CA ILE A 73 8.32 -4.85 -12.83
C ILE A 73 6.85 -5.19 -13.07
N ILE A 74 6.26 -6.00 -12.18
CA ILE A 74 4.83 -6.32 -12.18
C ILE A 74 4.16 -5.61 -11.01
N VAL A 75 3.26 -4.67 -11.31
CA VAL A 75 2.49 -3.91 -10.31
C VAL A 75 1.42 -4.79 -9.69
N GLY A 76 1.38 -4.83 -8.36
CA GLY A 76 0.38 -5.58 -7.60
C GLY A 76 -0.92 -4.80 -7.41
N VAL A 77 -2.05 -5.50 -7.57
CA VAL A 77 -3.39 -4.96 -7.30
C VAL A 77 -4.00 -5.75 -6.14
N PRO A 78 -4.37 -5.11 -5.02
CA PRO A 78 -4.98 -5.81 -3.90
C PRO A 78 -6.46 -6.12 -4.21
N PHE A 79 -6.89 -7.34 -3.94
CA PHE A 79 -8.30 -7.74 -4.00
C PHE A 79 -8.98 -7.61 -2.64
N TYR A 80 -8.56 -6.59 -1.88
CA TYR A 80 -9.02 -6.31 -0.54
C TYR A 80 -8.80 -4.83 -0.20
N GLY A 81 -9.50 -4.35 0.81
CA GLY A 81 -9.31 -3.03 1.41
C GLY A 81 -8.83 -3.11 2.85
N ARG A 82 -8.33 -1.98 3.34
CA ARG A 82 -7.94 -1.76 4.75
C ARG A 82 -8.91 -0.76 5.39
N GLY A 83 -9.29 -1.02 6.64
CA GLY A 83 -10.29 -0.23 7.36
C GLY A 83 -9.84 0.29 8.73
N TRP A 84 -10.40 1.43 9.11
CA TRP A 84 -10.20 2.08 10.41
C TRP A 84 -11.53 2.32 11.12
N GLN A 85 -11.49 2.54 12.43
CA GLN A 85 -12.67 2.88 13.21
C GLN A 85 -12.45 4.16 14.01
N GLN A 86 -13.57 4.86 14.27
CA GLN A 86 -13.56 6.13 15.00
C GLN A 86 -12.62 7.13 14.32
N VAL A 87 -12.86 7.35 13.01
CA VAL A 87 -12.15 8.34 12.19
C VAL A 87 -12.63 9.73 12.57
N GLU A 88 -11.69 10.63 12.87
CA GLU A 88 -11.96 12.02 13.21
C GLU A 88 -12.14 12.87 11.95
N ASP A 89 -12.98 13.90 12.02
CA ASP A 89 -13.21 14.88 10.94
C ASP A 89 -13.56 14.28 9.57
N PHE A 90 -14.16 13.08 9.56
CA PHE A 90 -14.57 12.40 8.34
C PHE A 90 -15.63 13.21 7.58
N THR A 91 -15.39 13.38 6.28
CA THR A 91 -16.40 13.81 5.32
C THR A 91 -16.41 12.83 4.15
N PRO A 92 -17.54 12.61 3.45
CA PRO A 92 -17.61 11.67 2.33
C PRO A 92 -16.58 11.90 1.22
N ASN A 93 -16.01 13.12 1.14
CA ASN A 93 -15.07 13.51 0.10
C ASN A 93 -13.62 13.60 0.59
N THR A 94 -13.32 13.23 1.84
CA THR A 94 -11.97 13.29 2.40
C THR A 94 -11.56 11.91 2.88
N LEU A 95 -10.50 11.35 2.27
CA LEU A 95 -9.92 10.07 2.68
C LEU A 95 -8.52 10.23 3.31
N GLU A 96 -7.78 11.28 2.94
CA GLU A 96 -6.40 11.49 3.39
C GLU A 96 -6.25 12.65 4.37
N GLY A 97 -5.22 12.55 5.21
CA GLY A 97 -4.93 13.52 6.27
C GLY A 97 -5.87 13.41 7.46
N LEU A 98 -6.57 12.28 7.58
CA LEU A 98 -7.44 11.96 8.71
C LEU A 98 -6.72 11.04 9.70
N THR A 99 -7.15 11.12 10.96
CA THR A 99 -6.69 10.27 12.05
C THR A 99 -7.80 9.33 12.49
N SER A 100 -7.41 8.20 13.08
CA SER A 100 -8.35 7.24 13.69
C SER A 100 -7.91 6.86 15.09
N GLN A 101 -8.84 6.39 15.91
CA GLN A 101 -8.48 5.84 17.21
C GLN A 101 -7.70 4.52 17.07
N SER A 102 -8.08 3.70 16.08
CA SER A 102 -7.41 2.43 15.76
C SER A 102 -7.84 1.88 14.40
N GLY A 103 -7.10 0.88 13.91
CA GLY A 103 -7.60 -0.03 12.87
C GLY A 103 -8.91 -0.71 13.26
N LEU A 104 -9.77 -0.95 12.26
CA LEU A 104 -11.07 -1.59 12.48
C LEU A 104 -10.87 -3.00 13.07
N LYS A 105 -11.63 -3.33 14.12
CA LYS A 105 -11.49 -4.62 14.83
C LYS A 105 -12.27 -5.78 14.17
N LYS A 106 -12.89 -5.52 13.02
CA LYS A 106 -13.60 -6.50 12.19
C LYS A 106 -12.86 -6.64 10.87
N GLY A 107 -13.04 -7.77 10.22
CA GLY A 107 -12.48 -8.04 8.91
C GLY A 107 -13.01 -9.37 8.38
N SER A 108 -12.73 -9.65 7.11
CA SER A 108 -12.95 -10.96 6.50
C SER A 108 -12.05 -12.03 7.09
N ASP A 109 -10.88 -11.60 7.59
CA ASP A 109 -9.93 -12.43 8.32
C ASP A 109 -9.91 -12.00 9.79
N LEU A 110 -10.06 -12.96 10.69
CA LEU A 110 -10.02 -12.71 12.14
C LEU A 110 -8.59 -12.50 12.64
N ASP A 111 -7.61 -13.04 11.93
CA ASP A 111 -6.18 -12.90 12.26
C ASP A 111 -5.58 -11.60 11.69
N ASP A 112 -6.29 -10.94 10.75
CA ASP A 112 -5.93 -9.62 10.20
C ASP A 112 -7.11 -8.61 10.26
N PRO A 113 -7.47 -8.11 11.46
CA PRO A 113 -8.55 -7.15 11.61
C PRO A 113 -8.35 -5.88 10.77
N GLY A 114 -9.42 -5.43 10.13
CA GLY A 114 -9.40 -4.31 9.21
C GLY A 114 -9.12 -4.71 7.76
N TYR A 115 -8.83 -5.99 7.49
CA TYR A 115 -8.80 -6.57 6.15
C TYR A 115 -10.21 -6.90 5.66
N PHE A 116 -10.59 -6.41 4.48
CA PHE A 116 -11.85 -6.80 3.82
C PHE A 116 -11.61 -7.27 2.41
N THR A 117 -12.06 -8.46 2.05
CA THR A 117 -12.02 -8.89 0.64
C THR A 117 -12.84 -7.94 -0.22
N TYR A 118 -12.50 -7.87 -1.51
CA TYR A 118 -13.29 -7.13 -2.49
C TYR A 118 -14.76 -7.58 -2.49
N GLN A 119 -15.03 -8.87 -2.27
CA GLN A 119 -16.40 -9.40 -2.23
C GLN A 119 -17.19 -8.82 -1.06
N ASP A 120 -16.59 -8.69 0.12
CA ASP A 120 -17.25 -8.12 1.31
C ASP A 120 -17.51 -6.63 1.17
N ILE A 121 -16.64 -5.92 0.44
CA ILE A 121 -16.84 -4.49 0.15
C ILE A 121 -17.94 -4.31 -0.90
N ALA A 122 -17.95 -5.14 -1.95
CA ALA A 122 -18.90 -5.04 -3.05
C ALA A 122 -20.33 -5.49 -2.68
N ALA A 123 -20.50 -6.22 -1.59
CA ALA A 123 -21.80 -6.68 -1.11
C ALA A 123 -22.58 -5.65 -0.26
N GLN A 124 -22.02 -4.45 -0.05
CA GLN A 124 -22.62 -3.37 0.76
C GLN A 124 -23.53 -2.44 -0.04
#